data_AF-A0AA90TF56-F1
#
_entry.id   AF-A0AA90TF56-F1
#
_cell.length_a   1.000
_cell.length_b   1.000
_cell.length_c   1.000
_cell.angle_alpha   90.00
_cell.angle_beta   90.00
_cell.angle_gamma   90.00
#
_symmetry.space_group_name_H-M   'P 1'
#
loop_
_entity.id
_entity.type
_entity.pdbx_description
1 polymer ?
#
loop_
_entity_poly.entity_id
_entity_poly.type
_entity_poly.pdbx_seq_one_letter_code
_entity_poly.pdbx_strand_id
1 'polypeptide(L)'
;MIFLSGGGGVNDKSFINVHSFNSLNEVIDRIIEIDRDDRLFLEILKEPVFVDRLYHLKQYNLLMDFFDNIFCQNISKANRRKNEHWFRNYNQAYLQMTSMLVFRIKLSAIKQKILGIIYHQNKILVFLRRIGFTRWCKKFFRKRD
;
A
#
# COMPACT_ATOMS: atom_id res chain seq x y z
N MET A 1 21.67 1.04 11.53
CA MET A 1 23.00 0.89 10.92
C MET A 1 23.03 -0.49 10.28
N ILE A 2 22.64 -0.58 9.01
CA ILE A 2 22.68 -1.85 8.26
C ILE A 2 24.13 -1.99 7.84
N PHE A 3 24.85 -2.90 8.48
CA PHE A 3 26.17 -3.27 8.01
C PHE A 3 25.98 -3.87 6.62
N LEU A 4 26.32 -3.11 5.58
CA LEU A 4 26.78 -3.68 4.33
C LEU A 4 28.12 -4.36 4.65
N SER A 5 28.07 -5.56 5.23
CA SER A 5 29.18 -6.50 5.27
C SER A 5 29.40 -7.05 3.86
N GLY A 6 29.70 -6.14 2.93
CA GLY A 6 29.81 -6.34 1.49
C GLY A 6 31.13 -6.97 1.08
N GLY A 7 31.47 -8.13 1.65
CA GLY A 7 32.34 -9.09 0.99
C GLY A 7 31.43 -10.09 0.28
N GLY A 8 31.45 -10.11 -1.05
CA GLY A 8 30.47 -10.75 -1.95
C GLY A 8 30.30 -12.28 -1.86
N GLY A 9 30.53 -12.91 -0.71
CA GLY A 9 30.32 -14.35 -0.48
C GLY A 9 31.22 -15.28 -1.28
N VAL A 10 32.07 -14.74 -2.16
CA VAL A 10 33.04 -15.49 -2.96
C VAL A 10 34.30 -15.76 -2.13
N ASN A 11 34.82 -16.97 -2.24
CA ASN A 11 36.07 -17.41 -1.62
C ASN A 11 37.26 -16.76 -2.33
N ASP A 12 38.08 -16.01 -1.61
CA ASP A 12 39.25 -15.33 -2.14
C ASP A 12 40.35 -16.29 -2.63
N LYS A 13 40.30 -17.55 -2.20
CA LYS A 13 41.24 -18.60 -2.64
C LYS A 13 40.87 -19.25 -3.97
N SER A 14 39.63 -19.13 -4.43
CA SER A 14 39.17 -19.77 -5.67
C SER A 14 39.48 -18.94 -6.92
N PHE A 15 40.08 -17.76 -6.77
CA PHE A 15 40.45 -16.88 -7.87
C PHE A 15 41.63 -15.98 -7.48
N ILE A 16 42.23 -15.30 -8.47
CA ILE A 16 43.29 -14.34 -8.22
C ILE A 16 42.66 -12.99 -7.87
N ASN A 17 42.63 -12.63 -6.58
CA ASN A 17 42.13 -11.33 -6.14
C ASN A 17 43.15 -10.22 -6.39
N VAL A 18 43.00 -9.52 -7.51
CA VAL A 18 43.89 -8.40 -7.91
C VAL A 18 43.97 -7.29 -6.84
N HIS A 19 42.90 -7.09 -6.06
CA HIS A 19 42.88 -6.08 -5.00
C HIS A 19 43.75 -6.42 -3.80
N SER A 20 44.24 -7.66 -3.69
CA SER A 20 45.15 -8.09 -2.63
C SER A 20 46.62 -7.73 -2.90
N PHE A 21 46.94 -7.18 -4.07
CA PHE A 21 48.31 -6.87 -4.49
C PHE A 21 48.53 -5.35 -4.53
N ASN A 22 49.78 -4.91 -4.29
CA ASN A 22 50.11 -3.49 -4.25
C ASN A 22 50.39 -2.91 -5.64
N SER A 23 50.68 -3.77 -6.63
CA SER A 23 50.97 -3.37 -8.00
C SER A 23 50.53 -4.42 -9.01
N LEU A 24 50.37 -4.01 -10.27
CA LEU A 24 50.01 -4.92 -11.35
C LEU A 24 51.14 -5.92 -11.67
N ASN A 25 52.40 -5.54 -11.45
CA ASN A 25 53.54 -6.43 -11.68
C ASN A 25 53.49 -7.64 -10.73
N GLU A 26 53.16 -7.43 -9.46
CA GLU A 26 52.99 -8.53 -8.49
C GLU A 26 51.89 -9.52 -8.92
N VAL A 27 50.82 -9.02 -9.55
CA VAL A 27 49.74 -9.86 -10.08
C VAL A 27 50.23 -10.70 -11.26
N ILE A 28 51.01 -10.11 -12.16
CA ILE A 28 51.59 -10.81 -13.32
C ILE A 28 52.55 -11.90 -12.83
N ASP A 29 53.42 -11.58 -11.86
CA ASP A 29 54.35 -12.54 -11.27
C ASP A 29 53.58 -13.72 -10.64
N ARG A 30 52.48 -13.44 -9.94
CA ARG A 30 51.61 -14.48 -9.37
C ARG A 30 50.94 -15.34 -10.44
N ILE A 31 50.50 -14.76 -11.55
CA ILE A 31 49.92 -15.52 -12.67
C ILE A 31 50.96 -16.47 -13.28
N ILE A 32 52.18 -15.97 -13.52
CA ILE A 32 53.28 -16.76 -14.08
C ILE A 32 53.67 -17.91 -13.13
N GLU A 33 53.66 -17.67 -11.81
CA GLU A 33 53.90 -18.72 -10.81
C GLU A 33 52.86 -19.83 -10.91
N ILE A 34 51.57 -19.47 -10.97
CA ILE A 34 50.45 -20.44 -11.07
C ILE A 34 50.51 -21.21 -12.39
N ASP A 35 50.84 -20.56 -13.51
CA ASP A 35 50.93 -21.20 -14.84
C ASP A 35 52.08 -22.21 -14.94
N ARG A 36 53.15 -22.03 -14.15
CA ARG A 36 54.30 -22.93 -14.13
C ARG A 36 54.15 -24.14 -13.19
N ASP A 37 53.19 -24.10 -12.25
CA ASP A 37 52.95 -25.17 -11.29
C ASP A 37 51.50 -25.68 -11.39
N ASP A 38 51.33 -26.78 -12.13
CA ASP A 38 50.05 -27.48 -12.30
C ASP A 38 49.37 -27.80 -10.96
N ARG A 39 50.13 -28.05 -9.89
CA ARG A 39 49.56 -28.39 -8.58
C ARG A 39 48.88 -27.18 -7.97
N LEU A 40 49.54 -26.02 -8.03
CA LEU A 40 49.03 -24.77 -7.51
C LEU A 40 47.79 -24.32 -8.30
N PHE A 41 47.81 -24.48 -9.63
CA PHE A 41 46.64 -24.25 -10.47
C PHE A 41 45.46 -25.15 -10.07
N LEU A 42 45.70 -26.46 -9.91
CA LEU A 42 44.66 -27.42 -9.50
C LEU A 42 44.15 -27.19 -8.07
N GLU A 43 44.98 -26.65 -7.17
CA GLU A 43 44.57 -26.29 -5.82
C GLU A 43 43.55 -25.15 -5.83
N ILE A 44 43.85 -24.06 -6.54
CA ILE A 44 42.94 -22.92 -6.72
C ILE A 44 41.64 -23.36 -7.39
N LEU A 45 41.71 -24.23 -8.40
CA LEU A 45 40.53 -24.71 -9.12
C LEU A 45 39.60 -25.59 -8.27
N LYS A 46 40.14 -26.30 -7.27
CA LYS A 46 39.37 -27.16 -6.36
C LYS A 46 38.70 -26.39 -5.22
N GLU A 47 39.16 -25.18 -4.93
CA GLU A 47 38.57 -24.34 -3.90
C GLU A 47 37.10 -24.02 -4.25
N PRO A 48 36.17 -24.07 -3.26
CA PRO A 48 34.78 -23.73 -3.51
C PRO A 48 34.64 -22.26 -3.87
N VAL A 49 33.82 -21.95 -4.87
CA VAL A 49 33.61 -20.55 -5.32
C VAL A 49 32.96 -19.70 -4.23
N PHE A 50 31.99 -20.23 -3.50
CA PHE A 50 31.31 -19.50 -2.42
C PHE A 50 31.79 -19.99 -1.05
N VAL A 51 32.04 -19.05 -0.14
CA VAL A 51 32.38 -19.35 1.27
C VAL A 51 31.24 -20.12 1.93
N ASP A 52 29.99 -19.74 1.61
CA ASP A 52 28.80 -20.44 2.05
C ASP A 52 28.28 -21.38 0.95
N ARG A 53 28.36 -22.69 1.19
CA ARG A 53 27.86 -23.72 0.26
C ARG A 53 26.35 -23.64 0.05
N LEU A 54 25.60 -23.08 0.99
CA LEU A 54 24.16 -22.92 0.90
C LEU A 54 23.75 -21.54 0.36
N TYR A 55 24.71 -20.73 -0.12
CA TYR A 55 24.45 -19.39 -0.64
C TYR A 55 23.31 -19.38 -1.66
N HIS A 56 23.31 -20.31 -2.62
CA HIS A 56 22.28 -20.41 -3.64
C HIS A 56 20.87 -20.62 -3.06
N LEU A 57 20.71 -21.53 -2.09
CA LEU A 57 19.43 -21.76 -1.41
C LEU A 57 18.99 -20.54 -0.59
N LYS A 58 19.94 -19.89 0.10
CA LYS A 58 19.64 -18.66 0.86
C LYS A 58 19.16 -17.54 -0.05
N GLN A 59 19.82 -17.31 -1.19
CA GLN A 59 19.40 -16.30 -2.16
C GLN A 59 18.04 -16.63 -2.76
N TYR A 60 17.80 -17.90 -3.08
CA TYR A 60 16.48 -18.35 -3.55
C TYR A 60 15.40 -18.08 -2.50
N ASN A 61 15.62 -18.47 -1.24
CA ASN A 61 14.65 -18.25 -0.17
C ASN A 61 14.41 -16.77 0.10
N LEU A 62 15.47 -15.95 0.13
CA LEU A 62 15.34 -14.49 0.27
C LEU A 62 14.50 -13.87 -0.86
N LEU A 63 14.67 -14.36 -2.09
CA LEU A 63 13.88 -13.92 -3.22
C LEU A 63 12.41 -14.35 -3.10
N MET A 64 12.16 -15.59 -2.66
CA MET A 64 10.80 -16.08 -2.44
C MET A 64 10.11 -15.34 -1.29
N ASP A 65 10.82 -15.13 -0.18
CA ASP A 65 10.34 -14.34 0.96
C ASP A 65 10.02 -12.90 0.52
N PHE A 66 10.82 -12.31 -0.38
CA PHE A 66 10.54 -11.00 -0.94
C PHE A 66 9.24 -10.99 -1.76
N PHE A 67 9.02 -11.99 -2.61
CA PHE A 67 7.77 -12.12 -3.35
C PHE A 67 6.57 -12.36 -2.43
N ASP A 68 6.71 -13.20 -1.41
CA ASP A 68 5.66 -13.42 -0.41
C ASP A 68 5.34 -12.13 0.35
N ASN A 69 6.35 -11.32 0.67
CA ASN A 69 6.13 -10.01 1.27
C ASN A 69 5.42 -9.03 0.32
N ILE A 70 5.49 -9.18 -1.01
CA ILE A 70 4.76 -8.33 -1.94
C ILE A 70 3.32 -8.80 -2.10
N PHE A 71 3.13 -10.09 -2.40
CA PHE A 71 1.85 -10.65 -2.84
C PHE A 71 0.99 -11.14 -1.68
N CYS A 72 1.59 -11.69 -0.63
CA CYS A 72 0.89 -12.34 0.47
C CYS A 72 0.77 -11.44 1.72
N GLN A 73 1.39 -10.26 1.73
CA GLN A 73 1.28 -9.32 2.86
C GLN A 73 -0.16 -8.85 3.09
N ASN A 74 -0.53 -8.69 4.37
CA ASN A 74 -1.81 -8.09 4.73
C ASN A 74 -1.89 -6.64 4.24
N ILE A 75 -3.06 -6.25 3.74
CA ILE A 75 -3.40 -4.89 3.30
C ILE A 75 -2.96 -3.81 4.30
N SER A 76 -3.10 -4.07 5.61
CA SER A 76 -2.74 -3.10 6.66
C SER A 76 -1.24 -2.81 6.75
N LYS A 77 -0.40 -3.74 6.31
CA LYS A 77 1.07 -3.62 6.28
C LYS A 77 1.60 -3.18 4.91
N ALA A 78 0.79 -3.32 3.87
CA ALA A 78 1.15 -2.93 2.51
C ALA A 78 1.19 -1.40 2.35
N ASN A 79 2.39 -0.86 2.12
CA ASN A 79 2.54 0.56 1.83
C ASN A 79 2.19 0.86 0.35
N ARG A 80 0.94 1.21 0.08
CA ARG A 80 0.42 1.40 -1.30
C ARG A 80 0.48 2.83 -1.83
N ARG A 81 0.70 3.80 -0.95
CA ARG A 81 0.80 5.22 -1.30
C ARG A 81 2.06 5.78 -0.69
N LYS A 82 2.68 6.76 -1.36
CA LYS A 82 3.79 7.50 -0.78
C LYS A 82 3.36 8.06 0.57
N ASN A 83 4.01 7.61 1.64
CA ASN A 83 3.83 8.13 2.99
C ASN A 83 4.75 9.33 3.25
N GLU A 84 4.93 10.15 2.21
CA GLU A 84 5.69 11.40 2.26
C GLU A 84 4.76 12.51 2.78
N HIS A 85 5.35 13.52 3.44
CA HIS A 85 4.62 14.55 4.19
C HIS A 85 3.52 15.25 3.36
N TRP A 86 3.80 15.55 2.10
CA TRP A 86 2.86 16.23 1.19
C TRP A 86 1.67 15.33 0.83
N PHE A 87 1.91 14.06 0.51
CA PHE A 87 0.86 13.10 0.16
C PHE A 87 -0.06 12.80 1.34
N ARG A 88 0.49 12.76 2.56
CA ARG A 88 -0.30 12.59 3.78
C ARG A 88 -1.25 13.77 4.01
N ASN A 89 -0.77 15.00 3.80
CA ASN A 89 -1.59 16.20 3.92
C ASN A 89 -2.72 16.24 2.88
N TYR A 90 -2.43 15.93 1.62
CA TYR A 90 -3.45 15.83 0.57
C TYR A 90 -4.48 14.75 0.87
N ASN A 91 -4.06 13.58 1.34
CA ASN A 91 -4.96 12.49 1.71
C ASN A 91 -5.85 12.88 2.90
N GLN A 92 -5.30 13.56 3.91
CA GLN A 92 -6.06 14.06 5.05
C GLN A 92 -7.13 15.07 4.60
N ALA A 93 -6.76 16.04 3.77
CA ALA A 93 -7.67 17.03 3.23
C ALA A 93 -8.78 16.39 2.38
N TYR A 94 -8.43 15.40 1.55
CA TYR A 94 -9.39 14.63 0.76
C TYR A 94 -10.40 13.88 1.64
N LEU A 95 -9.94 13.21 2.71
CA LEU A 95 -10.81 12.49 3.65
C LEU A 95 -11.73 13.44 4.42
N GLN A 96 -11.24 14.61 4.81
CA GLN A 96 -12.06 15.65 5.45
C GLN A 96 -13.14 16.18 4.49
N MET A 97 -12.77 16.49 3.25
CA MET A 97 -13.71 16.97 2.24
C MET A 97 -14.79 15.92 1.93
N THR A 98 -14.40 14.66 1.71
CA THR A 98 -15.35 13.58 1.41
C THR A 98 -16.30 13.30 2.57
N SER A 99 -15.82 13.28 3.81
CA SER A 99 -16.68 13.11 4.99
C SER A 99 -17.68 14.27 5.15
N MET A 100 -17.26 15.51 4.91
CA MET A 100 -18.15 16.67 4.89
C MET A 100 -19.22 16.55 3.79
N LEU A 101 -18.85 16.15 2.58
CA LEU A 101 -19.79 15.95 1.48
C LEU A 101 -20.83 14.88 1.81
N VAL A 102 -20.41 13.73 2.34
CA VAL A 102 -21.31 12.65 2.77
C VAL A 102 -22.27 13.14 3.87
N PHE A 103 -21.76 13.90 4.85
CA PHE A 103 -22.59 14.48 5.89
C PHE A 103 -23.63 15.46 5.33
N ARG A 104 -23.24 16.33 4.39
CA ARG A 104 -24.18 17.25 3.72
C ARG A 104 -25.26 16.51 2.94
N ILE A 105 -24.91 15.42 2.25
CA ILE A 105 -25.88 14.55 1.55
C ILE A 105 -26.86 13.91 2.53
N LYS A 106 -26.39 13.44 3.69
CA LYS A 106 -27.26 12.90 4.74
C LYS A 106 -28.21 13.96 5.28
N LEU A 107 -27.70 15.16 5.59
CA LEU A 107 -28.52 16.28 6.07
C LEU A 107 -29.56 16.71 5.04
N SER A 108 -29.20 16.78 3.76
CA SER A 108 -30.16 17.14 2.71
C SER A 108 -31.27 16.10 2.57
N ALA A 109 -30.94 14.81 2.66
CA ALA A 109 -31.93 13.73 2.65
C ALA A 109 -32.89 13.81 3.85
N ILE A 110 -32.38 14.12 5.05
CA ILE A 110 -33.22 14.33 6.25
C ILE A 110 -34.13 15.54 6.06
N LYS A 111 -33.60 16.65 5.56
CA LYS A 111 -34.38 17.86 5.27
C LYS A 111 -35.52 17.57 4.30
N GLN A 112 -35.28 16.79 3.25
CA GLN A 112 -36.32 16.42 2.28
C GLN A 112 -37.43 15.57 2.92
N LYS A 113 -37.07 14.63 3.81
CA LYS A 113 -38.06 13.84 4.56
C LYS A 113 -38.96 14.73 5.43
N ILE A 114 -38.38 15.67 6.17
CA ILE A 114 -39.13 16.59 7.04
C ILE A 114 -40.06 17.48 6.21
N LEU A 115 -39.56 18.06 5.12
CA LEU A 115 -40.39 18.87 4.22
C LEU A 115 -41.57 18.07 3.64
N GLY A 116 -41.36 16.79 3.29
CA GLY A 116 -42.42 15.89 2.86
C GLY A 116 -43.50 15.68 3.91
N ILE A 117 -43.11 15.49 5.18
CA ILE A 117 -44.05 15.34 6.31
C ILE A 117 -44.86 16.63 6.50
N ILE A 118 -44.20 17.78 6.53
CA ILE A 118 -44.85 19.09 6.70
C ILE A 118 -45.85 19.34 5.55
N TYR A 119 -45.45 19.06 4.31
CA TYR A 119 -46.32 19.18 3.15
C TYR A 119 -47.56 18.28 3.28
N HIS A 120 -47.38 17.03 3.70
CA HIS A 120 -48.49 16.09 3.88
C HIS A 120 -49.44 16.53 5.01
N GLN A 121 -48.92 16.99 6.14
CA GLN A 121 -49.72 17.52 7.24
C GLN A 121 -50.52 18.76 6.82
N ASN A 122 -49.89 19.71 6.12
CA ASN A 122 -50.59 20.88 5.57
C ASN A 122 -51.67 20.50 4.56
N LYS A 123 -51.42 19.50 3.71
CA LYS A 123 -52.41 18.98 2.76
C LYS A 123 -53.62 18.37 3.47
N ILE A 124 -53.40 17.61 4.54
CA ILE A 124 -54.47 17.05 5.40
C ILE A 124 -55.27 18.18 6.07
N LEU A 125 -54.60 19.19 6.63
CA LEU A 125 -55.25 20.34 7.27
C LEU A 125 -56.16 21.10 6.30
N VAL A 126 -55.69 21.38 5.08
CA VAL A 126 -56.50 22.03 4.03
C VAL A 126 -57.70 21.17 3.65
N PHE A 127 -57.52 19.85 3.52
CA PHE A 127 -58.59 18.92 3.21
C PHE A 127 -59.66 18.86 4.32
N LEU A 128 -59.25 18.77 5.58
CA LEU A 128 -60.16 18.80 6.73
C LEU A 128 -60.93 20.13 6.82
N ARG A 129 -60.27 21.26 6.55
CA ARG A 129 -60.93 22.58 6.48
C ARG A 129 -62.01 22.62 5.39
N ARG A 130 -61.78 21.97 4.24
CA ARG A 130 -62.74 21.87 3.14
C ARG A 130 -63.93 20.97 3.49
N ILE A 131 -63.71 19.86 4.22
CA ILE A 131 -64.79 19.00 4.75
C ILE A 131 -65.59 19.72 5.83
N GLY A 132 -64.92 20.40 6.77
CA GLY A 132 -65.57 21.18 7.82
C GLY A 132 -66.45 22.29 7.25
N PHE A 133 -65.96 23.02 6.25
CA PHE A 133 -66.71 24.05 5.54
C PHE A 133 -67.94 23.47 4.81
N THR A 134 -67.79 22.36 4.09
CA THR A 134 -68.92 21.74 3.38
C THR A 134 -69.97 21.15 4.34
N ARG A 135 -69.56 20.57 5.47
CA ARG A 135 -70.48 20.13 6.55
C ARG A 135 -71.19 21.31 7.21
N TRP A 136 -70.50 22.42 7.46
CA TRP A 136 -71.11 23.64 8.00
C TRP A 136 -72.14 24.24 7.04
N CYS A 137 -71.81 24.38 5.75
CA CYS A 137 -72.76 24.83 4.74
C CYS A 137 -74.01 23.94 4.68
N LYS A 138 -73.85 22.61 4.62
CA LYS A 138 -75.00 21.68 4.62
C LYS A 138 -75.87 21.81 5.88
N LYS A 139 -75.27 22.01 7.06
CA LYS A 139 -76.01 22.19 8.33
C LYS A 139 -76.70 23.56 8.41
N PHE A 140 -76.11 24.60 7.81
CA PHE A 140 -76.62 25.96 7.83
C PHE A 140 -77.78 26.16 6.85
N PHE A 141 -77.73 25.57 5.65
CA PHE A 141 -78.84 25.62 4.69
C PHE A 141 -80.03 24.74 5.10
N ARG A 142 -79.82 23.62 5.80
CA ARG A 142 -80.92 22.76 6.31
C ARG A 142 -81.68 23.32 7.52
N LYS A 143 -81.27 24.49 8.03
CA LYS A 143 -81.94 25.22 9.14
C LYS A 143 -82.74 26.43 8.65
N ARG A 144 -82.79 26.65 7.33
CA ARG A 144 -83.42 27.83 6.71
C ARG A 144 -84.70 27.53 5.92
N ASP A 145 -85.11 26.26 5.88
CA ASP A 145 -86.43 25.77 5.48
C ASP A 145 -87.19 25.37 6.75
#